data_AF-A0A927RS24-F1
#
_entry.id   AF-A0A927RS24-F1
#
_cell.length_a   1.000
_cell.length_b   1.000
_cell.length_c   1.000
_cell.angle_alpha   90.00
_cell.angle_beta   90.00
_cell.angle_gamma   90.00
#
_symmetry.space_group_name_H-M   'P 1'
#
loop_
_entity.id
_entity.type
_entity.pdbx_description
1 polymer ?
#
loop_
_entity_poly.entity_id
_entity_poly.type
_entity_poly.pdbx_seq_one_letter_code
_entity_poly.pdbx_strand_id
1 'polypeptide(L)'
;MLGGFSMAKKKSLKTALLTAIIMIIACTAMLAGTTFAWFTDSVTSSNNIIKAGNLDVSMHWAEAKVDPNATDTDWTDASTGAIFNYDKWEPGYVDAKHISISNDGSLALKYKVVIEPTGEVSKLAEVIDVYYSDPAKAITRKDLTDDKKIGTLKEVIASVGDTATGNLKAGEKHVITLALKMRESAGNEYQNLSIGTSFAVRVIATQLASEFDSIDNQYDVDAPLDFIMVSSASELKTAIANKNENIIISGEISDLNETLTIDYDVKISGGATISRANGFTGTMFSVADGTTLTMEKVVLDGGRNEGVTATGNLIETTSGVIVLNEGTVLQNNNGAHAVSLAKNGGGKLTLNGASIINNTSGSGAIWGGGHITMNEGSKISHNSSTGPAGAIRMVSGGSFTINGGEMNYNKSVGDGGVIWGYGSSTYNFNGGEVAYNESAGTGGFMYTGTYSVINIGGTFELHDNKAANSGAIRLTDHTSMTINGGKIYNNTQNGESNAFNTWNNSITIESGEVDDDFSYAGGLGLTIGKADIDGVISYNLSTNHNTAYLMSEFNGFKFVVNESSANFSQFNFKPATGYVYTEGDEAKLICMNSGYETYWDASTETFRLKAK
;
A
#
# COMPACT_ATOMS: atom_id res chain seq x y z
N MET A 1 -41.71 -20.54 -71.17
CA MET A 1 -41.44 -19.09 -71.18
C MET A 1 -40.76 -18.75 -69.88
N LEU A 2 -39.58 -18.12 -69.97
CA LEU A 2 -38.89 -17.32 -68.93
C LEU A 2 -38.51 -18.04 -67.63
N GLY A 3 -37.29 -17.99 -67.12
CA GLY A 3 -36.10 -17.22 -67.46
C GLY A 3 -35.09 -17.52 -66.35
N GLY A 4 -33.83 -17.73 -66.71
CA GLY A 4 -32.79 -18.13 -65.77
C GLY A 4 -32.47 -17.04 -64.74
N PHE A 5 -31.98 -17.48 -63.58
CA PHE A 5 -31.05 -16.68 -62.79
C PHE A 5 -29.79 -17.48 -62.51
N SER A 6 -28.71 -16.95 -63.07
CA SER A 6 -27.34 -17.42 -62.97
C SER A 6 -26.85 -17.38 -61.52
N MET A 7 -26.16 -18.46 -61.15
CA MET A 7 -25.50 -18.72 -59.88
C MET A 7 -24.43 -17.65 -59.61
N ALA A 8 -24.68 -16.70 -58.70
CA ALA A 8 -23.63 -15.84 -58.17
C ALA A 8 -22.76 -16.64 -57.20
N LYS A 9 -21.50 -16.86 -57.56
CA LYS A 9 -20.47 -17.52 -56.76
C LYS A 9 -20.50 -17.01 -55.31
N LYS A 10 -20.86 -17.89 -54.38
CA LYS A 10 -20.70 -17.72 -52.93
C LYS A 10 -19.19 -17.61 -52.65
N LYS A 11 -18.61 -16.40 -52.73
CA LYS A 11 -17.23 -16.15 -52.30
C LYS A 11 -17.12 -16.65 -50.86
N SER A 12 -16.19 -17.59 -50.64
CA SER A 12 -16.18 -18.40 -49.44
C SER A 12 -16.06 -17.53 -48.19
N LEU A 13 -16.94 -17.77 -47.22
CA LEU A 13 -16.91 -17.12 -45.90
C LEU A 13 -15.52 -17.24 -45.24
N LYS A 14 -14.77 -18.31 -45.59
CA LYS A 14 -13.39 -18.54 -45.16
C LYS A 14 -12.41 -17.50 -45.71
N THR A 15 -12.58 -17.07 -46.95
CA THR A 15 -11.75 -16.00 -47.54
C THR A 15 -12.05 -14.66 -46.88
N ALA A 16 -13.34 -14.35 -46.64
CA ALA A 16 -13.73 -13.12 -45.94
C ALA A 16 -13.20 -13.07 -44.50
N LEU A 17 -13.21 -14.19 -43.78
CA LEU A 17 -12.66 -14.30 -42.43
C LEU A 17 -11.13 -14.10 -42.42
N LEU A 18 -10.43 -14.69 -43.37
CA LEU A 18 -8.98 -14.53 -43.50
C LEU A 18 -8.61 -13.07 -43.83
N THR A 19 -9.38 -12.41 -44.70
CA THR A 19 -9.21 -10.99 -45.01
C THR A 19 -9.51 -10.11 -43.80
N ALA A 20 -10.50 -10.45 -42.97
CA ALA A 20 -10.81 -9.72 -41.75
C ALA A 20 -9.69 -9.84 -40.70
N ILE A 21 -9.09 -11.03 -40.53
CA ILE A 21 -7.95 -11.23 -39.61
C ILE A 21 -6.73 -10.44 -40.09
N ILE A 22 -6.44 -10.47 -41.40
CA ILE A 22 -5.33 -9.69 -41.98
C ILE A 22 -5.58 -8.19 -41.82
N MET A 23 -6.82 -7.72 -41.96
CA MET A 23 -7.19 -6.32 -41.72
C MET A 23 -7.05 -5.94 -40.25
N ILE A 24 -7.40 -6.81 -39.30
CA ILE A 24 -7.18 -6.55 -37.86
C ILE A 24 -5.69 -6.50 -37.56
N ILE A 25 -4.88 -7.41 -38.10
CA ILE A 25 -3.41 -7.39 -37.91
C ILE A 25 -2.80 -6.14 -38.54
N ALA A 26 -3.26 -5.74 -39.73
CA ALA A 26 -2.84 -4.49 -40.39
C ALA A 26 -3.30 -3.26 -39.60
N CYS A 27 -4.50 -3.25 -39.03
CA CYS A 27 -4.97 -2.19 -38.14
C CYS A 27 -4.19 -2.16 -36.83
N THR A 28 -3.79 -3.29 -36.25
CA THR A 28 -2.93 -3.33 -35.05
C THR A 28 -1.48 -2.96 -35.36
N ALA A 29 -0.97 -3.26 -36.56
CA ALA A 29 0.34 -2.84 -37.02
C ALA A 29 0.38 -1.35 -37.38
N MET A 30 -0.71 -0.82 -37.96
CA MET A 30 -0.90 0.62 -38.13
C MET A 30 -1.11 1.30 -36.78
N LEU A 31 -1.84 0.69 -35.83
CA LEU A 31 -2.01 1.22 -34.47
C LEU A 31 -0.67 1.28 -33.73
N ALA A 32 0.12 0.20 -33.77
CA ALA A 32 1.48 0.16 -33.23
C ALA A 32 2.43 1.12 -33.97
N GLY A 33 2.25 1.33 -35.28
CA GLY A 33 3.00 2.30 -36.07
C GLY A 33 2.59 3.76 -35.82
N THR A 34 1.33 4.02 -35.44
CA THR A 34 0.82 5.36 -35.11
C THR A 34 1.02 5.73 -33.64
N THR A 35 1.23 4.77 -32.74
CA THR A 35 1.60 5.05 -31.34
C THR A 35 3.10 5.33 -31.15
N PHE A 36 3.95 5.01 -32.13
CA PHE A 36 5.40 5.29 -32.08
C PHE A 36 5.83 6.59 -32.79
N ALA A 37 4.92 7.29 -33.48
CA ALA A 37 5.26 8.46 -34.30
C ALA A 37 4.48 9.74 -33.95
N TRP A 38 3.78 9.78 -32.82
CA TRP A 38 3.07 10.98 -32.35
C TRP A 38 3.20 11.28 -30.85
N PHE A 39 4.20 10.67 -30.21
CA PHE A 39 4.73 11.13 -28.92
C PHE A 39 6.23 11.39 -29.06
N THR A 40 6.59 12.25 -30.01
CA THR A 40 7.69 13.19 -29.80
C THR A 40 7.09 14.59 -29.81
N ASP A 41 6.09 14.80 -28.97
CA ASP A 41 6.00 16.08 -28.32
C ASP A 41 7.15 16.04 -27.31
N SER A 42 8.14 16.93 -27.46
CA SER A 42 9.12 17.12 -26.40
C SER A 42 8.31 17.40 -25.14
N VAL A 43 8.41 16.55 -24.12
CA VAL A 43 7.87 16.89 -22.82
C VAL A 43 8.62 18.17 -22.41
N THR A 44 8.00 19.32 -22.62
CA THR A 44 8.37 20.54 -21.89
C THR A 44 8.36 20.14 -20.44
N SER A 45 9.51 20.26 -19.78
CA SER A 45 9.78 19.87 -18.40
C SER A 45 8.86 20.64 -17.44
N SER A 46 7.58 20.27 -17.39
CA SER A 46 6.56 20.96 -16.61
C SER A 46 6.52 20.40 -15.19
N ASN A 47 7.61 20.61 -14.44
CA ASN A 47 7.65 20.65 -12.96
C ASN A 47 9.07 20.94 -12.43
N ASN A 48 9.62 22.13 -12.70
CA ASN A 48 10.91 22.56 -12.13
C ASN A 48 10.85 22.87 -10.61
N ILE A 49 9.73 22.55 -9.95
CA ILE A 49 9.50 22.79 -8.51
C ILE A 49 8.99 21.49 -7.87
N ILE A 50 9.72 21.01 -6.87
CA ILE A 50 9.34 19.90 -6.00
C ILE A 50 9.18 20.46 -4.58
N LYS A 51 8.00 20.34 -3.98
CA LYS A 51 7.73 20.88 -2.64
C LYS A 51 7.13 19.83 -1.73
N ALA A 52 7.56 19.81 -0.47
CA ALA A 52 6.92 19.00 0.58
C ALA A 52 5.92 19.86 1.38
N GLY A 53 4.74 19.31 1.67
CA GLY A 53 3.71 20.00 2.47
C GLY A 53 2.99 21.11 1.71
N ASN A 54 2.36 22.04 2.45
CA ASN A 54 1.55 23.14 1.92
C ASN A 54 2.34 24.44 1.69
N LEU A 55 3.54 24.33 1.09
CA LEU A 55 4.36 25.48 0.75
C LEU A 55 3.92 26.12 -0.57
N ASP A 56 4.15 27.42 -0.73
CA ASP A 56 3.97 28.10 -2.01
C ASP A 56 5.32 28.65 -2.48
N VAL A 57 5.81 28.11 -3.59
CA VAL A 57 7.17 28.32 -4.09
C VAL A 57 7.08 28.57 -5.58
N SER A 58 7.68 29.66 -6.05
CA SER A 58 7.83 29.95 -7.46
C SER A 58 9.30 30.04 -7.86
N MET A 59 9.57 29.74 -9.14
CA MET A 59 10.90 29.74 -9.71
C MET A 59 10.86 30.47 -11.05
N HIS A 60 11.75 31.44 -11.23
CA HIS A 60 11.86 32.23 -12.44
C HIS A 60 13.31 32.28 -12.91
N TRP A 61 13.54 32.54 -14.19
CA TRP A 61 14.87 32.72 -14.74
C TRP A 61 15.00 33.95 -15.64
N ALA A 62 16.22 34.48 -15.75
CA ALA A 62 16.58 35.57 -16.65
C ALA A 62 17.97 35.33 -17.25
N GLU A 63 18.27 35.93 -18.40
CA GLU A 63 19.60 35.88 -19.01
C GLU A 63 20.63 36.53 -18.08
N ALA A 64 21.78 35.87 -17.82
CA ALA A 64 22.83 36.42 -16.94
C ALA A 64 23.67 37.56 -17.58
N LYS A 65 23.04 38.33 -18.48
CA LYS A 65 23.61 39.51 -19.15
C LYS A 65 23.10 40.82 -18.55
N VAL A 66 22.13 40.74 -17.66
CA VAL A 66 21.51 41.88 -16.97
C VAL A 66 21.80 41.82 -15.48
N ASP A 67 21.69 42.95 -14.78
CA ASP A 67 21.79 42.97 -13.31
C ASP A 67 20.52 42.34 -12.71
N PRO A 68 20.59 41.22 -11.97
CA PRO A 68 19.41 40.53 -11.44
C PRO A 68 18.64 41.35 -10.39
N ASN A 69 19.25 42.43 -9.87
CA ASN A 69 18.62 43.33 -8.91
C ASN A 69 18.00 44.58 -9.56
N ALA A 70 18.07 44.73 -10.89
CA ALA A 70 17.41 45.82 -11.58
C ALA A 70 15.88 45.66 -11.50
N THR A 71 15.17 46.77 -11.30
CA THR A 71 13.69 46.79 -11.19
C THR A 71 12.97 46.31 -12.45
N ASP A 72 13.62 46.39 -13.61
CA ASP A 72 13.05 46.06 -14.92
C ASP A 72 13.64 44.76 -15.51
N THR A 73 14.14 43.85 -14.66
CA THR A 73 14.65 42.55 -15.11
C THR A 73 13.50 41.71 -15.68
N ASP A 74 13.63 41.25 -16.92
CA ASP A 74 12.63 40.43 -17.59
C ASP A 74 12.76 38.96 -17.14
N TRP A 75 11.91 38.57 -16.20
CA TRP A 75 11.88 37.23 -15.60
C TRP A 75 10.90 36.33 -16.35
N THR A 76 11.37 35.16 -16.76
CA THR A 76 10.54 34.10 -17.35
C THR A 76 10.18 33.06 -16.29
N ASP A 77 8.92 32.65 -16.23
CA ASP A 77 8.46 31.59 -15.34
C ASP A 77 9.11 30.24 -15.74
N ALA A 78 9.87 29.65 -14.82
CA ALA A 78 10.55 28.39 -15.03
C ALA A 78 9.58 27.20 -15.16
N SER A 79 8.28 27.36 -14.87
CA SER A 79 7.26 26.33 -15.11
C SER A 79 6.88 26.19 -16.60
N THR A 80 7.16 27.22 -17.41
CA THR A 80 6.66 27.34 -18.79
C THR A 80 7.61 26.79 -19.85
N GLY A 81 8.81 26.34 -19.47
CA GLY A 81 9.81 25.78 -20.41
C GLY A 81 11.15 25.47 -19.76
N ALA A 82 12.08 24.90 -20.55
CA ALA A 82 13.43 24.61 -20.09
C ALA A 82 14.24 25.90 -19.86
N ILE A 83 14.98 25.97 -18.75
CA ILE A 83 15.83 27.12 -18.40
C ILE A 83 17.05 27.23 -19.32
N PHE A 84 17.60 26.08 -19.72
CA PHE A 84 18.65 25.97 -20.73
C PHE A 84 18.08 25.23 -21.93
N ASN A 85 18.10 25.85 -23.10
CA ASN A 85 17.55 25.28 -24.33
C ASN A 85 18.35 25.73 -25.55
N TYR A 86 19.64 25.40 -25.54
CA TYR A 86 20.55 25.77 -26.61
C TYR A 86 21.15 24.52 -27.26
N ASP A 87 21.03 24.43 -28.59
CA ASP A 87 21.39 23.24 -29.37
C ASP A 87 22.68 23.38 -30.18
N LYS A 88 23.29 24.57 -30.23
CA LYS A 88 24.41 24.88 -31.14
C LYS A 88 25.72 25.12 -30.40
N TRP A 89 26.16 24.12 -29.66
CA TRP A 89 27.38 24.20 -28.85
C TRP A 89 28.64 24.27 -29.71
N GLU A 90 29.52 25.20 -29.35
CA GLU A 90 30.87 25.33 -29.92
C GLU A 90 31.89 25.51 -28.78
N PRO A 91 33.16 25.09 -28.96
CA PRO A 91 34.17 25.21 -27.92
C PRO A 91 34.27 26.63 -27.35
N GLY A 92 34.04 26.74 -26.04
CA GLY A 92 34.04 27.99 -25.30
C GLY A 92 32.73 28.79 -25.31
N TYR A 93 31.66 28.29 -25.94
CA TYR A 93 30.33 28.88 -25.79
C TYR A 93 29.87 28.83 -24.33
N VAL A 94 29.17 29.88 -23.89
CA VAL A 94 28.66 30.02 -22.54
C VAL A 94 27.16 30.32 -22.59
N ASP A 95 26.39 29.56 -21.82
CA ASP A 95 25.00 29.86 -21.51
C ASP A 95 24.87 30.08 -20.00
N ALA A 96 24.43 31.26 -19.57
CA ALA A 96 24.38 31.62 -18.16
C ALA A 96 23.04 32.27 -17.83
N LYS A 97 22.43 31.82 -16.72
CA LYS A 97 21.08 32.18 -16.29
C LYS A 97 21.08 32.60 -14.83
N HIS A 98 20.40 33.70 -14.53
CA HIS A 98 19.97 34.02 -13.17
C HIS A 98 18.70 33.24 -12.87
N ILE A 99 18.61 32.65 -11.67
CA ILE A 99 17.45 31.87 -11.23
C ILE A 99 16.96 32.48 -9.92
N SER A 100 15.71 32.92 -9.88
CA SER A 100 15.04 33.43 -8.68
C SER A 100 14.13 32.37 -8.10
N ILE A 101 14.33 32.05 -6.83
CA ILE A 101 13.47 31.19 -6.01
C ILE A 101 12.71 32.10 -5.05
N SER A 102 11.38 32.04 -5.04
CA SER A 102 10.54 32.86 -4.16
C SER A 102 9.67 31.99 -3.26
N ASN A 103 9.51 32.42 -2.00
CA ASN A 103 8.52 31.87 -1.09
C ASN A 103 7.26 32.76 -1.11
N ASP A 104 6.27 32.35 -1.89
CA ASP A 104 5.00 33.09 -2.03
C ASP A 104 4.00 32.72 -0.92
N GLY A 105 4.37 31.76 -0.06
CA GLY A 105 3.53 31.23 1.01
C GLY A 105 3.71 31.95 2.34
N SER A 106 2.97 31.51 3.36
CA SER A 106 3.03 32.07 4.71
C SER A 106 4.00 31.35 5.65
N LEU A 107 4.54 30.20 5.25
CA LEU A 107 5.43 29.38 6.05
C LEU A 107 6.86 29.58 5.59
N ALA A 108 7.79 29.78 6.53
CA ALA A 108 9.21 29.79 6.20
C ALA A 108 9.61 28.44 5.58
N LEU A 109 10.47 28.48 4.59
CA LEU A 109 10.94 27.30 3.88
C LEU A 109 12.46 27.27 3.81
N LYS A 110 12.99 26.06 3.68
CA LYS A 110 14.35 25.80 3.25
C LYS A 110 14.29 25.13 1.89
N TYR A 111 15.24 25.44 1.03
CA TYR A 111 15.27 24.91 -0.32
C TYR A 111 16.68 24.53 -0.77
N LYS A 112 16.74 23.69 -1.79
CA LYS A 112 17.94 23.44 -2.58
C LYS A 112 17.65 23.46 -4.08
N VAL A 113 18.65 23.77 -4.88
CA VAL A 113 18.60 23.69 -6.35
C VAL A 113 19.42 22.49 -6.79
N VAL A 114 18.83 21.63 -7.62
CA VAL A 114 19.45 20.42 -8.17
C VAL A 114 19.37 20.41 -9.69
N ILE A 115 20.33 19.77 -10.33
CA ILE A 115 20.35 19.51 -11.77
C ILE A 115 20.16 18.02 -11.96
N GLU A 116 19.04 17.63 -12.55
CA GLU A 116 18.63 16.22 -12.68
C GLU A 116 18.50 15.81 -14.14
N PRO A 117 18.77 14.54 -14.48
CA PRO A 117 18.57 14.05 -15.84
C PRO A 117 17.07 13.93 -16.13
N THR A 118 16.65 14.34 -17.31
CA THR A 118 15.28 14.18 -17.83
C THR A 118 15.20 13.16 -18.96
N GLY A 119 16.34 12.54 -19.30
CA GLY A 119 16.48 11.51 -20.32
C GLY A 119 17.92 11.00 -20.36
N GLU A 120 18.31 10.39 -21.48
CA GLU A 120 19.69 9.96 -21.69
C GLU A 120 20.63 11.16 -21.72
N VAL A 121 21.63 11.18 -20.83
CA VAL A 121 22.60 12.27 -20.74
C VAL A 121 23.53 12.21 -21.95
N SER A 122 23.48 13.24 -22.79
CA SER A 122 24.31 13.38 -23.98
C SER A 122 25.80 13.29 -23.64
N LYS A 123 26.59 12.66 -24.52
CA LYS A 123 28.06 12.63 -24.42
C LYS A 123 28.66 14.05 -24.36
N LEU A 124 27.98 15.04 -24.92
CA LEU A 124 28.38 16.45 -24.82
C LEU A 124 28.49 16.94 -23.36
N ALA A 125 27.72 16.38 -22.43
CA ALA A 125 27.76 16.72 -21.01
C ALA A 125 29.13 16.43 -20.34
N GLU A 126 29.98 15.61 -20.96
CA GLU A 126 31.36 15.34 -20.49
C GLU A 126 32.30 16.55 -20.67
N VAL A 127 31.94 17.47 -21.56
CA VAL A 127 32.74 18.66 -21.89
C VAL A 127 31.99 19.97 -21.64
N ILE A 128 30.77 19.92 -21.09
CA ILE A 128 30.10 21.09 -20.52
C ILE A 128 30.51 21.20 -19.06
N ASP A 129 31.22 22.26 -18.73
CA ASP A 129 31.58 22.62 -17.36
C ASP A 129 30.45 23.46 -16.74
N VAL A 130 30.08 23.16 -15.50
CA VAL A 130 29.00 23.82 -14.74
C VAL A 130 29.61 24.73 -13.67
N TYR A 131 28.99 25.90 -13.49
CA TYR A 131 29.39 26.91 -12.54
C TYR A 131 28.19 27.39 -11.74
N TYR A 132 28.36 27.49 -10.44
CA TYR A 132 27.41 28.11 -9.53
C TYR A 132 28.07 29.32 -8.84
N SER A 133 27.32 30.41 -8.71
CA SER A 133 27.74 31.54 -7.89
C SER A 133 26.55 32.35 -7.38
N ASP A 134 26.82 33.12 -6.32
CA ASP A 134 25.97 34.25 -5.97
C ASP A 134 25.80 35.19 -7.18
N PRO A 135 24.65 35.86 -7.29
CA PRO A 135 24.37 36.76 -8.39
C PRO A 135 25.32 37.95 -8.36
N ALA A 136 26.25 37.99 -9.31
CA ALA A 136 27.06 39.16 -9.61
C ALA A 136 26.38 40.02 -10.69
N LYS A 137 26.91 41.22 -10.94
CA LYS A 137 26.61 41.93 -12.19
C LYS A 137 27.01 41.04 -13.38
N ALA A 138 26.22 41.11 -14.46
CA ALA A 138 26.37 40.42 -15.75
C ALA A 138 27.61 39.51 -15.88
N ILE A 139 27.38 38.19 -15.92
CA ILE A 139 28.43 37.19 -16.06
C ILE A 139 28.89 37.08 -17.52
N THR A 140 30.20 37.06 -17.73
CA THR A 140 30.81 36.84 -19.04
C THR A 140 31.68 35.59 -19.03
N ARG A 141 32.06 35.11 -20.22
CA ARG A 141 32.98 33.97 -20.39
C ARG A 141 34.29 34.09 -19.59
N LYS A 142 34.76 35.32 -19.33
CA LYS A 142 36.01 35.57 -18.59
C LYS A 142 35.88 35.31 -17.09
N ASP A 143 34.66 35.33 -16.57
CA ASP A 143 34.38 35.14 -15.14
C ASP A 143 34.33 33.66 -14.75
N LEU A 144 34.18 32.78 -15.75
CA LEU A 144 34.08 31.31 -15.64
C LEU A 144 35.45 30.64 -15.83
N THR A 145 36.21 30.61 -14.74
CA THR A 145 37.56 30.03 -14.65
C THR A 145 37.52 28.65 -13.99
N ASP A 146 38.46 27.76 -14.33
CA ASP A 146 38.42 26.35 -13.91
C ASP A 146 38.39 26.15 -12.37
N ASP A 147 38.93 27.09 -11.60
CA ASP A 147 38.90 27.11 -10.14
C ASP A 147 37.50 27.36 -9.55
N LYS A 148 36.57 27.92 -10.33
CA LYS A 148 35.18 28.17 -9.92
C LYS A 148 34.20 27.12 -10.42
N LYS A 149 34.69 26.12 -11.14
CA LYS A 149 33.87 25.05 -11.70
C LYS A 149 33.45 24.08 -10.61
N ILE A 150 32.17 23.72 -10.56
CA ILE A 150 31.66 22.70 -9.62
C ILE A 150 31.77 21.27 -10.17
N GLY A 151 31.84 21.11 -11.49
CA GLY A 151 32.05 19.83 -12.18
C GLY A 151 31.69 19.94 -13.66
N THR A 152 31.82 18.84 -14.39
CA THR A 152 31.14 18.69 -15.68
C THR A 152 29.65 18.47 -15.47
N LEU A 153 28.83 18.76 -16.49
CA LEU A 153 27.39 18.53 -16.44
C LEU A 153 27.08 17.06 -16.16
N LYS A 154 27.87 16.13 -16.72
CA LYS A 154 27.76 14.70 -16.41
C LYS A 154 28.05 14.39 -14.94
N GLU A 155 29.10 14.97 -14.37
CA GLU A 155 29.47 14.77 -12.95
C GLU A 155 28.44 15.39 -11.99
N VAL A 156 27.95 16.59 -12.31
CA VAL A 156 26.96 17.30 -11.48
C VAL A 156 25.60 16.60 -11.51
N ILE A 157 25.18 16.08 -12.67
CA ILE A 157 23.99 15.23 -12.79
C ILE A 157 24.17 13.93 -11.99
N ALA A 158 25.36 13.33 -12.01
CA ALA A 158 25.62 12.06 -11.35
C ALA A 158 25.78 12.15 -9.82
N SER A 159 26.17 13.32 -9.30
CA SER A 159 26.44 13.48 -7.87
C SER A 159 25.23 13.90 -7.04
N VAL A 160 24.10 14.29 -7.66
CA VAL A 160 22.95 14.96 -7.01
C VAL A 160 23.43 16.00 -5.98
N GLY A 161 24.54 16.68 -6.29
CA GLY A 161 25.18 17.62 -5.39
C GLY A 161 24.39 18.93 -5.35
N ASP A 162 24.16 19.46 -4.15
CA ASP A 162 23.51 20.74 -3.93
C ASP A 162 24.18 21.83 -4.78
N THR A 163 23.50 22.27 -5.85
CA THR A 163 24.02 23.37 -6.69
C THR A 163 23.83 24.69 -5.95
N ALA A 164 22.79 24.82 -5.14
CA ALA A 164 22.55 25.93 -4.22
C ALA A 164 21.65 25.47 -3.07
N THR A 165 21.80 26.06 -1.88
CA THR A 165 20.88 25.88 -0.75
C THR A 165 20.50 27.24 -0.17
N GLY A 166 19.36 27.34 0.51
CA GLY A 166 18.97 28.57 1.18
C GLY A 166 17.69 28.45 1.99
N ASN A 167 17.43 29.46 2.81
CA ASN A 167 16.22 29.61 3.61
C ASN A 167 15.48 30.86 3.14
N LEU A 168 14.15 30.78 3.03
CA LEU A 168 13.28 31.90 2.66
C LEU A 168 12.13 32.01 3.65
N LYS A 169 12.01 33.18 4.30
CA LYS A 169 10.78 33.53 5.03
C LYS A 169 9.65 33.80 4.04
N ALA A 170 8.43 33.89 4.56
CA ALA A 170 7.27 34.27 3.77
C ALA A 170 7.53 35.60 3.03
N GLY A 171 7.36 35.60 1.71
CA GLY A 171 7.58 36.74 0.83
C GLY A 171 9.04 37.03 0.46
N GLU A 172 10.01 36.24 0.95
CA GLU A 172 11.42 36.39 0.56
C GLU A 172 11.73 35.67 -0.76
N LYS A 173 12.78 36.14 -1.44
CA LYS A 173 13.35 35.50 -2.63
C LYS A 173 14.86 35.42 -2.53
N HIS A 174 15.45 34.41 -3.15
CA HIS A 174 16.89 34.26 -3.32
C HIS A 174 17.19 34.01 -4.79
N VAL A 175 18.11 34.81 -5.33
CA VAL A 175 18.57 34.72 -6.71
C VAL A 175 19.95 34.08 -6.74
N ILE A 176 20.17 33.15 -7.67
CA ILE A 176 21.47 32.51 -7.91
C ILE A 176 21.87 32.66 -9.38
N THR A 177 23.13 32.39 -9.71
CA THR A 177 23.57 32.27 -11.10
C THR A 177 24.08 30.87 -11.40
N LEU A 178 23.56 30.28 -12.48
CA LEU A 178 24.00 29.00 -13.01
C LEU A 178 24.54 29.23 -14.43
N ALA A 179 25.75 28.74 -14.71
CA ALA A 179 26.35 28.86 -16.03
C ALA A 179 26.90 27.53 -16.54
N LEU A 180 26.75 27.32 -17.84
CA LEU A 180 27.23 26.17 -18.61
C LEU A 180 28.24 26.67 -19.64
N LYS A 181 29.43 26.08 -19.66
CA LYS A 181 30.50 26.43 -20.61
C LYS A 181 31.02 25.18 -21.29
N MET A 182 31.03 25.16 -22.62
CA MET A 182 31.73 24.10 -23.35
C MET A 182 33.24 24.33 -23.27
N ARG A 183 34.01 23.29 -22.95
CA ARG A 183 35.47 23.36 -22.93
C ARG A 183 36.04 23.81 -24.27
N GLU A 184 37.05 24.67 -24.21
CA GLU A 184 37.75 25.15 -25.42
C GLU A 184 38.57 24.03 -26.09
N SER A 185 38.96 23.02 -25.32
CA SER A 185 39.68 21.84 -25.80
C SER A 185 38.77 20.74 -26.38
N ALA A 186 37.45 20.92 -26.40
CA ALA A 186 36.52 19.94 -26.93
C ALA A 186 36.75 19.73 -28.44
N GLY A 187 36.96 18.47 -28.84
CA GLY A 187 37.23 18.10 -30.23
C GLY A 187 35.98 17.94 -31.08
N ASN A 188 36.18 17.61 -32.36
CA ASN A 188 35.10 17.45 -33.34
C ASN A 188 34.17 16.25 -33.05
N GLU A 189 34.54 15.34 -32.16
CA GLU A 189 33.70 14.22 -31.70
C GLU A 189 32.41 14.66 -30.99
N TYR A 190 32.33 15.94 -30.59
CA TYR A 190 31.15 16.54 -29.99
C TYR A 190 30.31 17.38 -30.98
N GLN A 191 30.73 17.45 -32.25
CA GLN A 191 30.05 18.24 -33.28
C GLN A 191 28.65 17.69 -33.56
N ASN A 192 27.65 18.58 -33.65
CA ASN A 192 26.23 18.26 -33.84
C ASN A 192 25.57 17.52 -32.68
N LEU A 193 26.25 17.33 -31.55
CA LEU A 193 25.60 16.90 -30.32
C LEU A 193 24.89 18.09 -29.67
N SER A 194 23.79 17.81 -28.98
CA SER A 194 23.09 18.77 -28.14
C SER A 194 22.98 18.23 -26.72
N ILE A 195 22.87 19.14 -25.74
CA ILE A 195 22.38 18.80 -24.39
C ILE A 195 20.85 18.89 -24.30
N GLY A 196 20.19 19.58 -25.25
CA GLY A 196 18.74 19.63 -25.42
C GLY A 196 17.96 19.76 -24.11
N THR A 197 16.93 18.95 -23.97
CA THR A 197 16.18 18.72 -22.72
C THR A 197 16.67 17.48 -21.98
N SER A 198 17.98 17.17 -22.00
CA SER A 198 18.52 15.97 -21.33
C SER A 198 18.65 16.13 -19.82
N PHE A 199 18.47 17.35 -19.31
CA PHE A 199 18.43 17.66 -17.88
C PHE A 199 17.42 18.79 -17.59
N ALA A 200 17.04 18.90 -16.31
CA ALA A 200 16.26 20.02 -15.77
C ALA A 200 16.94 20.60 -14.53
N VAL A 201 16.70 21.88 -14.27
CA VAL A 201 17.06 22.53 -13.01
C VAL A 201 15.82 22.57 -12.14
N ARG A 202 15.86 21.93 -10.97
CA ARG A 202 14.73 21.87 -10.06
C ARG A 202 15.03 22.55 -8.73
N VAL A 203 14.02 23.17 -8.14
CA VAL A 203 14.05 23.58 -6.74
C VAL A 203 13.33 22.54 -5.89
N ILE A 204 13.94 22.13 -4.77
CA ILE A 204 13.34 21.23 -3.78
C ILE A 204 13.20 21.99 -2.47
N ALA A 205 11.96 22.22 -2.01
CA ALA A 205 11.68 23.01 -0.81
C ALA A 205 10.89 22.24 0.26
N THR A 206 11.23 22.46 1.53
CA THR A 206 10.51 21.92 2.70
C THR A 206 10.35 23.01 3.77
N GLN A 207 9.38 22.84 4.68
CA GLN A 207 9.12 23.85 5.70
C GLN A 207 10.35 23.97 6.62
N LEU A 208 10.77 25.20 6.89
CA LEU A 208 11.78 25.47 7.91
C LEU A 208 11.08 25.39 9.26
N ALA A 209 11.48 24.43 10.11
CA ALA A 209 11.07 24.44 11.51
C ALA A 209 11.74 25.66 12.15
N SER A 210 10.97 26.69 12.46
CA SER A 210 11.48 27.86 13.19
C SER A 210 10.42 28.28 14.21
N GLU A 211 10.79 28.09 15.48
CA GLU A 211 10.14 28.74 16.61
C GLU A 211 10.64 30.19 16.68
N PHE A 212 9.74 31.14 16.92
CA PHE A 212 10.08 32.53 17.15
C PHE A 212 10.24 32.75 18.66
N ASP A 213 11.42 33.20 19.11
CA ASP A 213 11.53 33.96 20.35
C ASP A 213 11.70 35.46 20.03
N SER A 214 11.34 36.31 20.98
CA SER A 214 11.02 37.73 20.75
C SER A 214 12.22 38.67 20.61
N ILE A 215 13.43 38.19 20.31
CA ILE A 215 14.64 39.03 20.44
C ILE A 215 15.55 39.08 19.19
N ASP A 216 15.82 37.99 18.46
CA ASP A 216 16.51 38.05 17.15
C ASP A 216 16.32 36.79 16.26
N ASN A 217 16.93 36.78 15.07
CA ASN A 217 16.81 35.69 14.07
C ASN A 217 18.09 34.89 13.83
N GLN A 218 19.07 34.91 14.75
CA GLN A 218 20.39 34.32 14.51
C GLN A 218 20.54 32.88 15.01
N TYR A 219 19.46 32.27 15.52
CA TYR A 219 19.56 30.97 16.19
C TYR A 219 19.77 29.78 15.24
N ASP A 220 19.22 29.83 14.02
CA ASP A 220 19.15 28.68 13.10
C ASP A 220 19.91 28.86 11.77
N VAL A 221 20.78 29.88 11.66
CA VAL A 221 21.58 30.10 10.43
C VAL A 221 22.53 28.92 10.14
N ASP A 222 22.93 28.18 11.18
CA ASP A 222 23.83 27.03 11.11
C ASP A 222 23.18 25.72 11.58
N ALA A 223 21.85 25.67 11.70
CA ALA A 223 21.16 24.43 12.10
C ALA A 223 21.33 23.36 11.00
N PRO A 224 21.96 22.21 11.30
CA PRO A 224 22.16 21.16 10.30
C PRO A 224 20.84 20.73 9.68
N LEU A 225 20.84 20.45 8.37
CA LEU A 225 19.74 19.72 7.75
C LEU A 225 19.62 18.37 8.46
N ASP A 226 18.56 18.22 9.26
CA ASP A 226 18.25 16.97 9.95
C ASP A 226 17.71 15.90 8.99
N PHE A 227 18.20 15.86 7.74
CA PHE A 227 17.92 14.76 6.83
C PHE A 227 19.07 14.58 5.84
N ILE A 228 19.25 13.35 5.40
CA ILE A 228 20.15 13.00 4.29
C ILE A 228 19.35 12.48 3.11
N MET A 229 19.76 12.83 1.90
CA MET A 229 19.18 12.25 0.69
C MET A 229 20.03 11.10 0.20
N VAL A 230 19.37 10.08 -0.29
CA VAL A 230 20.00 8.89 -0.84
C VAL A 230 19.28 8.48 -2.11
N SER A 231 20.06 8.12 -3.13
CA SER A 231 19.59 7.73 -4.46
C SER A 231 20.17 6.39 -4.91
N SER A 232 21.04 5.79 -4.10
CA SER A 232 21.66 4.49 -4.36
C SER A 232 21.69 3.61 -3.12
N ALA A 233 21.84 2.30 -3.31
CA ALA A 233 21.98 1.36 -2.20
C ALA A 233 23.20 1.70 -1.33
N SER A 234 24.32 2.15 -1.92
CA SER A 234 25.51 2.53 -1.17
C SER A 234 25.26 3.72 -0.24
N GLU A 235 24.57 4.75 -0.73
CA GLU A 235 24.24 5.94 0.07
C GLU A 235 23.28 5.60 1.21
N LEU A 236 22.26 4.79 0.94
CA LEU A 236 21.33 4.32 1.98
C LEU A 236 22.06 3.54 3.06
N LYS A 237 22.97 2.63 2.70
CA LYS A 237 23.82 1.89 3.65
C LYS A 237 24.66 2.83 4.51
N THR A 238 25.31 3.80 3.88
CA THR A 238 26.13 4.79 4.60
C THR A 238 25.30 5.64 5.55
N ALA A 239 24.11 6.09 5.13
CA ALA A 239 23.20 6.86 5.97
C ALA A 239 22.75 6.08 7.22
N ILE A 240 22.40 4.79 7.05
CA ILE A 240 22.05 3.91 8.16
C ILE A 240 23.26 3.66 9.08
N ALA A 241 24.45 3.40 8.52
CA ALA A 241 25.67 3.18 9.30
C ALA A 241 26.09 4.42 10.11
N ASN A 242 25.82 5.62 9.58
CA ASN A 242 26.07 6.90 10.24
C ASN A 242 24.95 7.30 11.21
N LYS A 243 23.92 6.46 11.37
CA LYS A 243 22.78 6.69 12.26
C LYS A 243 22.01 7.98 11.94
N ASN A 244 21.86 8.31 10.65
CA ASN A 244 21.02 9.45 10.24
C ASN A 244 19.55 9.15 10.55
N GLU A 245 18.92 10.00 11.37
CA GLU A 245 17.55 9.80 11.87
C GLU A 245 16.49 10.05 10.80
N ASN A 246 16.71 10.95 9.85
CA ASN A 246 15.81 11.16 8.72
C ASN A 246 16.53 10.94 7.39
N ILE A 247 16.01 10.02 6.59
CA ILE A 247 16.57 9.63 5.29
C ILE A 247 15.47 9.84 4.23
N ILE A 248 15.83 10.51 3.13
CA ILE A 248 14.94 10.73 1.99
C ILE A 248 15.49 9.97 0.79
N ILE A 249 14.73 9.00 0.30
CA ILE A 249 14.98 8.32 -0.97
C ILE A 249 14.62 9.28 -2.10
N SER A 250 15.64 9.85 -2.75
CA SER A 250 15.49 10.83 -3.83
C SER A 250 15.55 10.22 -5.23
N GLY A 251 15.89 8.93 -5.34
CA GLY A 251 15.93 8.19 -6.60
C GLY A 251 15.72 6.68 -6.40
N GLU A 252 15.42 5.97 -7.48
CA GLU A 252 15.16 4.52 -7.45
C GLU A 252 16.42 3.75 -7.05
N ILE A 253 16.32 2.98 -5.96
CA ILE A 253 17.38 2.08 -5.50
C ILE A 253 17.06 0.68 -6.04
N SER A 254 17.87 0.14 -6.94
CA SER A 254 17.54 -1.11 -7.66
C SER A 254 18.31 -2.36 -7.20
N ASP A 255 19.27 -2.20 -6.29
CA ASP A 255 20.30 -3.21 -6.00
C ASP A 255 20.59 -3.40 -4.50
N LEU A 256 19.59 -3.29 -3.62
CA LEU A 256 19.80 -3.55 -2.20
C LEU A 256 20.12 -5.04 -1.97
N ASN A 257 21.39 -5.33 -1.71
CA ASN A 257 21.99 -6.67 -1.68
C ASN A 257 22.48 -7.12 -0.30
N GLU A 258 22.13 -6.39 0.75
CA GLU A 258 22.46 -6.73 2.14
C GLU A 258 21.33 -6.31 3.09
N THR A 259 21.35 -6.89 4.29
CA THR A 259 20.43 -6.54 5.36
C THR A 259 20.86 -5.24 6.03
N LEU A 260 19.98 -4.25 6.04
CA LEU A 260 20.15 -3.02 6.79
C LEU A 260 19.62 -3.22 8.22
N THR A 261 20.53 -3.23 9.18
CA THR A 261 20.17 -3.32 10.60
C THR A 261 19.83 -1.95 11.14
N ILE A 262 18.62 -1.81 11.68
CA ILE A 262 18.14 -0.58 12.31
C ILE A 262 18.31 -0.75 13.82
N ASP A 263 19.33 -0.12 14.39
CA ASP A 263 19.66 -0.16 15.83
C ASP A 263 19.43 1.19 16.55
N TYR A 264 18.68 2.08 15.90
CA TYR A 264 18.29 3.41 16.34
C TYR A 264 16.95 3.78 15.70
N ASP A 265 16.27 4.81 16.23
CA ASP A 265 15.03 5.29 15.63
C ASP A 265 15.31 6.03 14.32
N VAL A 266 14.66 5.61 13.23
CA VAL A 266 14.88 6.19 11.90
C VAL A 266 13.58 6.36 11.13
N LYS A 267 13.47 7.47 10.43
CA LYS A 267 12.45 7.75 9.42
C LYS A 267 13.05 7.67 8.02
N ILE A 268 12.55 6.76 7.20
CA ILE A 268 12.86 6.67 5.77
C ILE A 268 11.65 7.15 4.99
N SER A 269 11.83 8.14 4.13
CA SER A 269 10.75 8.71 3.33
C SER A 269 11.18 8.93 1.90
N GLY A 270 10.27 9.34 1.03
CA GLY A 270 10.59 9.70 -0.36
C GLY A 270 9.81 8.84 -1.34
N GLY A 271 9.32 9.46 -2.41
CA GLY A 271 8.37 8.87 -3.36
C GLY A 271 8.93 7.82 -4.33
N ALA A 272 10.02 7.16 -3.96
CA ALA A 272 10.80 6.27 -4.83
C ALA A 272 10.82 4.82 -4.29
N THR A 273 11.24 3.88 -5.14
CA THR A 273 11.33 2.46 -4.80
C THR A 273 12.71 2.08 -4.28
N ILE A 274 12.73 1.20 -3.28
CA ILE A 274 13.88 0.39 -2.87
C ILE A 274 13.60 -1.04 -3.28
N SER A 275 14.32 -1.52 -4.28
CA SER A 275 14.22 -2.85 -4.83
C SER A 275 15.32 -3.74 -4.30
N ARG A 276 14.94 -4.97 -3.99
CA ARG A 276 15.86 -6.02 -3.60
C ARG A 276 16.72 -6.46 -4.78
N ALA A 277 18.03 -6.62 -4.56
CA ALA A 277 18.92 -7.18 -5.56
C ALA A 277 18.58 -8.64 -5.89
N ASN A 278 18.80 -9.03 -7.15
CA ASN A 278 18.65 -10.42 -7.57
C ASN A 278 19.60 -11.36 -6.80
N GLY A 279 19.05 -12.49 -6.34
CA GLY A 279 19.78 -13.48 -5.55
C GLY A 279 19.98 -13.13 -4.07
N PHE A 280 19.57 -11.94 -3.62
CA PHE A 280 19.66 -11.59 -2.20
C PHE A 280 18.52 -12.26 -1.40
N THR A 281 18.87 -13.28 -0.63
CA THR A 281 17.92 -14.09 0.15
C THR A 281 17.75 -13.64 1.60
N GLY A 282 18.53 -12.65 2.05
CA GLY A 282 18.42 -12.07 3.39
C GLY A 282 17.24 -11.12 3.53
N THR A 283 16.97 -10.69 4.75
CA THR A 283 15.95 -9.65 5.01
C THR A 283 16.45 -8.28 4.55
N MET A 284 15.61 -7.41 3.97
CA MET A 284 16.07 -6.07 3.56
C MET A 284 16.31 -5.15 4.77
N PHE A 285 15.37 -5.10 5.72
CA PHE A 285 15.47 -4.30 6.95
C PHE A 285 15.26 -5.16 8.20
N SER A 286 16.24 -5.18 9.10
CA SER A 286 16.13 -5.85 10.40
C SER A 286 16.06 -4.81 11.51
N VAL A 287 14.92 -4.68 12.16
CA VAL A 287 14.68 -3.69 13.23
C VAL A 287 15.01 -4.31 14.59
N ALA A 288 16.00 -3.71 15.27
CA ALA A 288 16.47 -4.18 16.57
C ALA A 288 15.46 -3.90 17.69
N ASP A 289 15.66 -4.60 18.79
CA ASP A 289 14.84 -4.48 19.99
C ASP A 289 14.85 -3.05 20.55
N GLY A 290 13.67 -2.52 20.87
CA GLY A 290 13.52 -1.17 21.44
C GLY A 290 13.71 -0.01 20.46
N THR A 291 13.78 -0.27 19.16
CA THR A 291 13.96 0.75 18.12
C THR A 291 12.77 0.83 17.17
N THR A 292 12.63 1.95 16.47
CA THR A 292 11.52 2.24 15.58
C THR A 292 11.99 2.53 14.16
N LEU A 293 11.49 1.75 13.19
CA LEU A 293 11.56 2.08 11.77
C LEU A 293 10.25 2.72 11.33
N THR A 294 10.31 3.98 10.90
CA THR A 294 9.18 4.69 10.29
C THR A 294 9.40 4.82 8.79
N MET A 295 8.41 4.46 7.98
CA MET A 295 8.43 4.64 6.53
C MET A 295 7.27 5.52 6.06
N GLU A 296 7.51 6.40 5.09
CA GLU A 296 6.48 7.27 4.49
C GLU A 296 6.73 7.46 2.99
N LYS A 297 5.73 7.16 2.15
CA LYS A 297 5.78 7.31 0.68
C LYS A 297 6.84 6.47 -0.05
N VAL A 298 7.43 5.48 0.61
CA VAL A 298 8.47 4.61 0.02
C VAL A 298 7.86 3.29 -0.45
N VAL A 299 8.31 2.79 -1.59
CA VAL A 299 7.99 1.43 -2.04
C VAL A 299 9.14 0.49 -1.70
N LEU A 300 8.88 -0.59 -0.97
CA LEU A 300 9.81 -1.73 -0.82
C LEU A 300 9.37 -2.84 -1.76
N ASP A 301 10.19 -3.16 -2.75
CA ASP A 301 9.91 -4.17 -3.76
C ASP A 301 10.81 -5.41 -3.60
N GLY A 302 10.18 -6.57 -3.40
CA GLY A 302 10.87 -7.85 -3.24
C GLY A 302 11.25 -8.58 -4.54
N GLY A 303 10.84 -8.08 -5.71
CA GLY A 303 11.30 -8.57 -7.02
C GLY A 303 10.60 -9.83 -7.58
N ARG A 304 9.37 -10.17 -7.15
CA ARG A 304 8.63 -11.40 -7.55
C ARG A 304 8.52 -11.65 -9.07
N ASN A 305 8.64 -10.65 -9.94
CA ASN A 305 8.24 -10.77 -11.35
C ASN A 305 9.36 -11.19 -12.34
N GLU A 306 10.59 -11.49 -11.91
CA GLU A 306 11.73 -11.66 -12.85
C GLU A 306 12.66 -12.86 -12.61
N GLY A 307 12.19 -14.11 -12.50
CA GLY A 307 13.12 -15.26 -12.40
C GLY A 307 14.14 -15.16 -11.24
N VAL A 308 13.79 -14.34 -10.23
CA VAL A 308 14.65 -13.92 -9.13
C VAL A 308 14.59 -14.99 -8.04
N THR A 309 15.74 -15.40 -7.51
CA THR A 309 15.85 -16.36 -6.39
C THR A 309 15.82 -15.69 -5.01
N ALA A 310 15.38 -14.44 -4.93
CA ALA A 310 15.26 -13.66 -3.71
C ALA A 310 14.08 -14.12 -2.86
N THR A 311 14.31 -14.44 -1.59
CA THR A 311 13.28 -15.05 -0.73
C THR A 311 13.23 -14.59 0.72
N GLY A 312 14.00 -13.57 1.14
CA GLY A 312 14.00 -13.12 2.54
C GLY A 312 12.78 -12.26 2.90
N ASN A 313 12.70 -11.79 4.14
CA ASN A 313 11.64 -10.84 4.51
C ASN A 313 11.92 -9.45 3.91
N LEU A 314 10.92 -8.59 3.70
CA LEU A 314 11.22 -7.16 3.43
C LEU A 314 11.64 -6.49 4.74
N ILE A 315 10.84 -6.66 5.80
CA ILE A 315 11.16 -6.13 7.13
C ILE A 315 10.98 -7.23 8.17
N GLU A 316 11.91 -7.35 9.12
CA GLU A 316 11.77 -8.23 10.27
C GLU A 316 12.12 -7.54 11.59
N THR A 317 11.54 -8.04 12.67
CA THR A 317 11.91 -7.61 14.02
C THR A 317 11.57 -8.67 15.06
N THR A 318 12.29 -8.64 16.19
CA THR A 318 11.90 -9.41 17.39
C THR A 318 10.98 -8.59 18.28
N SER A 319 11.46 -7.49 18.85
CA SER A 319 10.68 -6.60 19.73
C SER A 319 10.67 -5.12 19.34
N GLY A 320 11.22 -4.78 18.17
CA GLY A 320 11.19 -3.43 17.61
C GLY A 320 9.81 -3.01 17.09
N VAL A 321 9.73 -1.77 16.63
CA VAL A 321 8.50 -1.14 16.15
C VAL A 321 8.64 -0.78 14.67
N ILE A 322 7.66 -1.15 13.87
CA ILE A 322 7.57 -0.82 12.45
C ILE A 322 6.32 0.06 12.27
N VAL A 323 6.50 1.27 11.76
CA VAL A 323 5.43 2.22 11.46
C VAL A 323 5.44 2.53 9.97
N LEU A 324 4.42 2.08 9.25
CA LEU A 324 4.26 2.34 7.83
C LEU A 324 3.16 3.39 7.65
N ASN A 325 3.57 4.61 7.32
CA ASN A 325 2.68 5.74 7.07
C ASN A 325 2.26 5.83 5.59
N GLU A 326 1.38 6.78 5.31
CA GLU A 326 0.73 6.99 4.02
C GLU A 326 1.71 6.91 2.84
N GLY A 327 1.26 6.22 1.79
CA GLY A 327 2.03 6.02 0.56
C GLY A 327 3.17 5.01 0.68
N THR A 328 3.42 4.43 1.86
CA THR A 328 4.36 3.30 1.98
C THR A 328 3.74 2.05 1.38
N VAL A 329 4.49 1.35 0.53
CA VAL A 329 4.02 0.12 -0.13
C VAL A 329 5.06 -0.98 0.04
N LEU A 330 4.66 -2.12 0.60
CA LEU A 330 5.48 -3.33 0.66
C LEU A 330 4.91 -4.33 -0.35
N GLN A 331 5.67 -4.61 -1.40
CA GLN A 331 5.16 -5.37 -2.53
C GLN A 331 6.11 -6.40 -3.11
N ASN A 332 5.52 -7.31 -3.89
CA ASN A 332 6.25 -8.24 -4.75
C ASN A 332 7.31 -9.05 -3.99
N ASN A 333 7.13 -9.31 -2.69
CA ASN A 333 7.97 -10.26 -1.98
C ASN A 333 7.59 -11.68 -2.39
N ASN A 334 8.58 -12.56 -2.48
CA ASN A 334 8.40 -13.96 -2.85
C ASN A 334 9.05 -14.87 -1.80
N GLY A 335 8.49 -16.04 -1.54
CA GLY A 335 9.03 -17.02 -0.60
C GLY A 335 8.73 -16.72 0.88
N ALA A 336 9.29 -15.64 1.45
CA ALA A 336 9.05 -15.25 2.85
C ALA A 336 8.05 -14.09 2.98
N HIS A 337 7.98 -13.48 4.16
CA HIS A 337 6.96 -12.51 4.53
C HIS A 337 7.35 -11.09 4.09
N ALA A 338 6.37 -10.26 3.74
CA ALA A 338 6.63 -8.82 3.65
C ALA A 338 7.08 -8.29 5.03
N VAL A 339 6.37 -8.67 6.09
CA VAL A 339 6.77 -8.34 7.47
C VAL A 339 6.79 -9.59 8.34
N SER A 340 7.88 -9.79 9.09
CA SER A 340 8.02 -10.86 10.07
C SER A 340 8.25 -10.31 11.48
N LEU A 341 7.27 -10.47 12.36
CA LEU A 341 7.42 -10.22 13.80
C LEU A 341 7.73 -11.55 14.49
N ALA A 342 8.88 -11.64 15.15
CA ALA A 342 9.36 -12.88 15.74
C ALA A 342 8.38 -13.44 16.78
N LYS A 343 8.36 -14.78 16.86
CA LYS A 343 7.55 -15.51 17.82
C LYS A 343 7.94 -15.12 19.25
N ASN A 344 6.97 -14.72 20.07
CA ASN A 344 7.16 -14.27 21.47
C ASN A 344 8.02 -13.00 21.63
N GLY A 345 8.34 -12.29 20.54
CA GLY A 345 9.22 -11.12 20.58
C GLY A 345 8.52 -9.82 20.98
N GLY A 346 7.19 -9.73 20.87
CA GLY A 346 6.44 -8.51 21.21
C GLY A 346 6.60 -7.37 20.21
N GLY A 347 7.23 -7.60 19.06
CA GLY A 347 7.37 -6.61 17.99
C GLY A 347 6.04 -6.04 17.52
N LYS A 348 6.07 -4.81 16.99
CA LYS A 348 4.86 -4.06 16.62
C LYS A 348 4.89 -3.66 15.16
N LEU A 349 3.75 -3.79 14.49
CA LEU A 349 3.51 -3.25 13.15
C LEU A 349 2.29 -2.34 13.18
N THR A 350 2.45 -1.09 12.72
CA THR A 350 1.35 -0.14 12.54
C THR A 350 1.26 0.27 11.08
N LEU A 351 0.08 0.16 10.48
CA LEU A 351 -0.24 0.67 9.15
C LEU A 351 -1.15 1.90 9.28
N ASN A 352 -0.70 3.05 8.77
CA ASN A 352 -1.42 4.32 8.75
C ASN A 352 -1.53 4.82 7.30
N GLY A 353 -2.43 4.26 6.49
CA GLY A 353 -2.49 4.58 5.05
C GLY A 353 -1.46 3.84 4.18
N ALA A 354 -0.73 2.87 4.76
CA ALA A 354 0.22 2.03 4.03
C ALA A 354 -0.42 0.79 3.38
N SER A 355 0.24 0.24 2.37
CA SER A 355 -0.21 -0.93 1.60
C SER A 355 0.77 -2.10 1.69
N ILE A 356 0.26 -3.31 1.94
CA ILE A 356 1.01 -4.57 1.81
C ILE A 356 0.32 -5.40 0.71
N ILE A 357 0.93 -5.44 -0.47
CA ILE A 357 0.25 -5.93 -1.68
C ILE A 357 1.09 -6.86 -2.53
N ASN A 358 0.46 -7.76 -3.28
CA ASN A 358 1.13 -8.58 -4.28
C ASN A 358 2.29 -9.43 -3.72
N ASN A 359 2.24 -9.83 -2.45
CA ASN A 359 3.26 -10.69 -1.87
C ASN A 359 2.87 -12.17 -2.02
N THR A 360 3.86 -13.04 -2.15
CA THR A 360 3.72 -14.50 -2.08
C THR A 360 4.60 -15.05 -1.00
N SER A 361 4.03 -15.83 -0.07
CA SER A 361 4.79 -16.46 1.00
C SER A 361 4.37 -17.91 1.24
N GLY A 362 5.13 -18.61 2.08
CA GLY A 362 4.72 -19.92 2.59
C GLY A 362 3.53 -19.88 3.55
N SER A 363 3.31 -18.75 4.25
CA SER A 363 2.17 -18.54 5.14
C SER A 363 2.03 -17.07 5.56
N GLY A 364 1.05 -16.35 4.99
CA GLY A 364 0.77 -14.94 5.24
C GLY A 364 1.84 -13.97 4.71
N ALA A 365 1.45 -12.86 4.09
CA ALA A 365 2.34 -11.74 3.82
C ALA A 365 2.90 -11.12 5.11
N ILE A 366 2.16 -11.22 6.21
CA ILE A 366 2.61 -10.85 7.55
C ILE A 366 2.64 -12.10 8.42
N TRP A 367 3.79 -12.35 9.03
CA TRP A 367 3.90 -13.31 10.13
C TRP A 367 3.97 -12.53 11.43
N GLY A 368 3.05 -12.77 12.36
CA GLY A 368 3.07 -12.04 13.62
C GLY A 368 2.98 -12.91 14.86
N GLY A 369 4.09 -12.90 15.60
CA GLY A 369 4.14 -13.24 17.02
C GLY A 369 4.01 -12.04 17.96
N GLY A 370 3.64 -10.87 17.44
CA GLY A 370 3.58 -9.59 18.16
C GLY A 370 2.23 -8.88 17.98
N HIS A 371 2.24 -7.55 17.89
CA HIS A 371 1.03 -6.72 17.81
C HIS A 371 0.94 -6.01 16.47
N ILE A 372 -0.17 -6.18 15.77
CA ILE A 372 -0.44 -5.54 14.47
C ILE A 372 -1.64 -4.61 14.62
N THR A 373 -1.48 -3.37 14.16
CA THR A 373 -2.55 -2.37 14.09
C THR A 373 -2.68 -1.87 12.66
N MET A 374 -3.90 -1.89 12.13
CA MET A 374 -4.24 -1.36 10.81
C MET A 374 -5.27 -0.25 10.97
N ASN A 375 -4.93 0.96 10.52
CA ASN A 375 -5.77 2.15 10.61
C ASN A 375 -6.37 2.51 9.25
N GLU A 376 -7.24 3.52 9.24
CA GLU A 376 -7.90 4.01 8.03
C GLU A 376 -6.92 4.31 6.88
N GLY A 377 -7.38 4.07 5.65
CA GLY A 377 -6.60 4.22 4.42
C GLY A 377 -5.60 3.09 4.15
N SER A 378 -5.32 2.20 5.11
CA SER A 378 -4.42 1.08 4.89
C SER A 378 -5.03 -0.04 4.03
N LYS A 379 -4.17 -0.78 3.33
CA LYS A 379 -4.58 -1.91 2.48
C LYS A 379 -3.70 -3.14 2.68
N ILE A 380 -4.31 -4.31 2.81
CA ILE A 380 -3.63 -5.60 2.72
C ILE A 380 -4.33 -6.41 1.64
N SER A 381 -3.76 -6.46 0.44
CA SER A 381 -4.52 -6.97 -0.71
C SER A 381 -3.70 -7.71 -1.75
N HIS A 382 -4.34 -8.61 -2.49
CA HIS A 382 -3.66 -9.40 -3.54
C HIS A 382 -2.45 -10.21 -3.03
N ASN A 383 -2.41 -10.50 -1.73
CA ASN A 383 -1.40 -11.38 -1.17
C ASN A 383 -1.81 -12.84 -1.36
N SER A 384 -0.82 -13.70 -1.52
CA SER A 384 -1.02 -15.12 -1.78
C SER A 384 -0.13 -15.97 -0.90
N SER A 385 -0.62 -17.12 -0.48
CA SER A 385 0.13 -18.08 0.31
C SER A 385 0.04 -19.47 -0.29
N THR A 386 1.18 -20.17 -0.34
CA THR A 386 1.22 -21.59 -0.70
C THR A 386 0.81 -22.51 0.45
N GLY A 387 0.65 -21.97 1.66
CA GLY A 387 0.18 -22.66 2.86
C GLY A 387 -1.03 -21.95 3.47
N PRO A 388 -1.23 -22.02 4.81
CA PRO A 388 -2.31 -21.29 5.47
C PRO A 388 -2.04 -19.78 5.53
N ALA A 389 -3.07 -18.98 5.83
CA ALA A 389 -3.07 -17.51 5.85
C ALA A 389 -2.73 -16.88 4.49
N GLY A 390 -3.71 -16.33 3.78
CA GLY A 390 -3.43 -15.54 2.57
C GLY A 390 -2.74 -14.22 2.87
N ALA A 391 -3.02 -13.61 4.03
CA ALA A 391 -2.48 -12.31 4.42
C ALA A 391 -1.71 -12.34 5.74
N ILE A 392 -2.31 -12.83 6.82
CA ILE A 392 -1.78 -12.69 8.18
C ILE A 392 -1.75 -14.04 8.88
N ARG A 393 -0.55 -14.47 9.29
CA ARG A 393 -0.36 -15.61 10.17
C ARG A 393 -0.11 -15.16 11.61
N MET A 394 -1.08 -15.41 12.48
CA MET A 394 -0.99 -15.10 13.92
C MET A 394 -0.55 -16.29 14.74
N VAL A 395 0.46 -16.07 15.58
CA VAL A 395 1.01 -17.10 16.46
C VAL A 395 1.31 -16.54 17.86
N SER A 396 1.43 -17.43 18.85
CA SER A 396 2.06 -17.10 20.14
C SER A 396 1.38 -16.00 20.97
N GLY A 397 0.06 -15.88 20.88
CA GLY A 397 -0.69 -14.89 21.67
C GLY A 397 -0.56 -13.46 21.15
N GLY A 398 -0.11 -13.29 19.90
CA GLY A 398 -0.11 -11.99 19.24
C GLY A 398 -1.51 -11.38 19.13
N SER A 399 -1.58 -10.08 18.87
CA SER A 399 -2.85 -9.37 18.68
C SER A 399 -2.93 -8.70 17.32
N PHE A 400 -4.12 -8.69 16.73
CA PHE A 400 -4.42 -7.94 15.52
C PHE A 400 -5.62 -7.02 15.75
N THR A 401 -5.45 -5.73 15.44
CA THR A 401 -6.51 -4.73 15.53
C THR A 401 -6.66 -4.02 14.19
N ILE A 402 -7.87 -3.97 13.65
CA ILE A 402 -8.23 -3.14 12.51
C ILE A 402 -9.24 -2.08 12.94
N ASN A 403 -8.88 -0.82 12.73
CA ASN A 403 -9.72 0.35 13.00
C ASN A 403 -10.37 0.89 11.71
N GLY A 404 -9.82 0.53 10.55
CA GLY A 404 -10.29 0.93 9.23
C GLY A 404 -9.39 0.39 8.12
N GLY A 405 -9.72 0.69 6.86
CA GLY A 405 -8.98 0.22 5.67
C GLY A 405 -9.57 -1.05 5.05
N GLU A 406 -8.83 -1.65 4.13
CA GLU A 406 -9.31 -2.74 3.26
C GLU A 406 -8.41 -3.98 3.32
N MET A 407 -8.98 -5.16 3.54
CA MET A 407 -8.28 -6.44 3.39
C MET A 407 -8.93 -7.32 2.34
N ASN A 408 -8.58 -7.08 1.07
CA ASN A 408 -9.31 -7.65 -0.06
C ASN A 408 -8.45 -8.50 -1.00
N TYR A 409 -9.06 -9.47 -1.68
CA TYR A 409 -8.41 -10.28 -2.72
C TYR A 409 -7.17 -11.07 -2.25
N ASN A 410 -7.10 -11.42 -0.97
CA ASN A 410 -6.04 -12.29 -0.45
C ASN A 410 -6.41 -13.76 -0.65
N LYS A 411 -5.39 -14.60 -0.88
CA LYS A 411 -5.59 -16.01 -1.26
C LYS A 411 -4.70 -16.98 -0.50
N SER A 412 -5.31 -18.01 0.06
CA SER A 412 -4.63 -19.13 0.72
C SER A 412 -4.85 -20.43 -0.04
N VAL A 413 -3.78 -21.21 -0.27
CA VAL A 413 -3.90 -22.60 -0.74
C VAL A 413 -4.29 -23.54 0.40
N GLY A 414 -4.06 -23.14 1.65
CA GLY A 414 -4.53 -23.83 2.86
C GLY A 414 -5.79 -23.18 3.42
N ASP A 415 -5.83 -23.06 4.75
CA ASP A 415 -6.91 -22.40 5.48
C ASP A 415 -6.66 -20.89 5.66
N GLY A 416 -7.71 -20.12 5.99
CA GLY A 416 -7.63 -18.70 6.31
C GLY A 416 -7.27 -17.85 5.09
N GLY A 417 -8.26 -17.41 4.30
CA GLY A 417 -8.02 -16.59 3.11
C GLY A 417 -7.37 -15.23 3.43
N VAL A 418 -7.64 -14.70 4.63
CA VAL A 418 -6.91 -13.56 5.20
C VAL A 418 -6.07 -14.03 6.39
N ILE A 419 -6.72 -14.54 7.42
CA ILE A 419 -6.10 -14.80 8.73
C ILE A 419 -6.06 -16.29 9.04
N TRP A 420 -4.89 -16.77 9.45
CA TRP A 420 -4.76 -18.05 10.14
C TRP A 420 -4.08 -17.85 11.50
N GLY A 421 -4.70 -18.34 12.57
CA GLY A 421 -4.32 -18.03 13.94
C GLY A 421 -4.26 -19.22 14.88
N TYR A 422 -3.18 -19.36 15.65
CA TYR A 422 -3.09 -20.33 16.74
C TYR A 422 -2.27 -19.81 17.93
N GLY A 423 -2.74 -20.13 19.14
CA GLY A 423 -2.02 -19.88 20.39
C GLY A 423 -2.55 -18.70 21.20
N SER A 424 -3.88 -18.64 21.37
CA SER A 424 -4.55 -17.70 22.31
C SER A 424 -4.35 -16.23 21.94
N SER A 425 -4.57 -15.93 20.65
CA SER A 425 -4.44 -14.59 20.08
C SER A 425 -5.72 -13.76 20.23
N THR A 426 -5.58 -12.45 20.17
CA THR A 426 -6.71 -11.50 20.25
C THR A 426 -6.89 -10.76 18.94
N TYR A 427 -8.12 -10.69 18.45
CA TYR A 427 -8.49 -10.00 17.21
C TYR A 427 -9.56 -8.96 17.50
N ASN A 428 -9.34 -7.71 17.11
CA ASN A 428 -10.31 -6.62 17.28
C ASN A 428 -10.63 -6.00 15.90
N PHE A 429 -11.88 -6.08 15.50
CA PHE A 429 -12.41 -5.55 14.25
C PHE A 429 -13.36 -4.40 14.57
N ASN A 430 -12.83 -3.18 14.58
CA ASN A 430 -13.57 -1.98 14.99
C ASN A 430 -14.15 -1.21 13.78
N GLY A 431 -13.58 -1.42 12.60
CA GLY A 431 -13.96 -0.76 11.34
C GLY A 431 -13.16 -1.31 10.16
N GLY A 432 -13.53 -0.92 8.94
CA GLY A 432 -12.89 -1.36 7.70
C GLY A 432 -13.65 -2.47 6.97
N GLU A 433 -13.17 -2.84 5.79
CA GLU A 433 -13.81 -3.81 4.88
C GLU A 433 -12.90 -5.02 4.66
N VAL A 434 -13.49 -6.21 4.70
CA VAL A 434 -12.82 -7.48 4.39
C VAL A 434 -13.64 -8.27 3.40
N ALA A 435 -13.19 -8.26 2.14
CA ALA A 435 -13.98 -8.81 1.05
C ALA A 435 -13.18 -9.52 -0.03
N TYR A 436 -13.86 -10.40 -0.75
CA TYR A 436 -13.32 -11.09 -1.93
C TYR A 436 -12.06 -11.93 -1.64
N ASN A 437 -11.88 -12.41 -0.42
CA ASN A 437 -10.76 -13.27 -0.05
C ASN A 437 -11.11 -14.74 -0.29
N GLU A 438 -10.09 -15.54 -0.63
CA GLU A 438 -10.26 -16.94 -1.00
C GLU A 438 -9.39 -17.88 -0.17
N SER A 439 -10.01 -18.94 0.35
CA SER A 439 -9.33 -20.09 0.97
C SER A 439 -9.65 -21.35 0.17
N ALA A 440 -8.63 -22.06 -0.31
CA ALA A 440 -8.80 -23.40 -0.89
C ALA A 440 -9.07 -24.48 0.18
N GLY A 441 -8.93 -24.14 1.46
CA GLY A 441 -9.36 -24.93 2.60
C GLY A 441 -10.58 -24.33 3.29
N THR A 442 -10.45 -24.13 4.59
CA THR A 442 -11.46 -23.63 5.52
C THR A 442 -11.22 -22.16 5.85
N GLY A 443 -12.26 -21.40 6.18
CA GLY A 443 -12.13 -20.01 6.62
C GLY A 443 -11.75 -19.07 5.47
N GLY A 444 -12.71 -18.70 4.63
CA GLY A 444 -12.50 -17.76 3.51
C GLY A 444 -11.94 -16.41 3.96
N PHE A 445 -12.29 -16.00 5.18
CA PHE A 445 -11.68 -14.88 5.88
C PHE A 445 -10.70 -15.38 6.96
N MET A 446 -11.18 -16.11 7.96
CA MET A 446 -10.42 -16.44 9.16
C MET A 446 -10.52 -17.91 9.54
N TYR A 447 -9.38 -18.51 9.89
CA TYR A 447 -9.31 -19.74 10.67
C TYR A 447 -8.55 -19.44 11.96
N THR A 448 -9.14 -19.67 13.13
CA THR A 448 -8.43 -19.49 14.40
C THR A 448 -8.85 -20.47 15.49
N GLY A 449 -7.95 -20.74 16.43
CA GLY A 449 -8.20 -21.64 17.55
C GLY A 449 -7.42 -21.36 18.84
N THR A 450 -7.52 -22.28 19.79
CA THR A 450 -6.78 -22.34 21.06
C THR A 450 -7.04 -21.15 21.97
N TYR A 451 -8.25 -21.04 22.53
CA TYR A 451 -8.63 -19.97 23.47
C TYR A 451 -8.41 -18.54 22.92
N SER A 452 -8.55 -18.37 21.60
CA SER A 452 -8.44 -17.03 21.00
C SER A 452 -9.69 -16.20 21.31
N VAL A 453 -9.55 -14.87 21.22
CA VAL A 453 -10.64 -13.92 21.46
C VAL A 453 -10.83 -13.06 20.21
N ILE A 454 -12.05 -13.02 19.70
CA ILE A 454 -12.43 -12.21 18.54
C ILE A 454 -13.50 -11.21 18.97
N ASN A 455 -13.28 -9.94 18.70
CA ASN A 455 -14.24 -8.87 18.93
C ASN A 455 -14.53 -8.19 17.59
N ILE A 456 -15.79 -8.19 17.17
CA ILE A 456 -16.28 -7.48 15.99
C ILE A 456 -17.23 -6.39 16.46
N GLY A 457 -17.09 -5.18 15.95
CA GLY A 457 -17.98 -4.07 16.27
C GLY A 457 -17.79 -2.87 15.37
N GLY A 458 -18.37 -1.74 15.78
CA GLY A 458 -18.28 -0.49 15.04
C GLY A 458 -18.86 -0.58 13.63
N THR A 459 -18.13 -0.07 12.64
CA THR A 459 -18.55 -0.02 11.21
C THR A 459 -17.84 -1.09 10.36
N PHE A 460 -17.39 -2.18 10.97
CA PHE A 460 -16.69 -3.25 10.26
C PHE A 460 -17.61 -4.00 9.28
N GLU A 461 -17.13 -4.28 8.07
CA GLU A 461 -17.85 -5.05 7.06
C GLU A 461 -17.04 -6.29 6.63
N LEU A 462 -17.71 -7.44 6.60
CA LEU A 462 -17.16 -8.73 6.18
C LEU A 462 -18.09 -9.37 5.15
N HIS A 463 -17.70 -9.39 3.88
CA HIS A 463 -18.57 -9.92 2.83
C HIS A 463 -17.85 -10.54 1.65
N ASP A 464 -18.55 -11.35 0.87
CA ASP A 464 -18.03 -11.94 -0.37
C ASP A 464 -16.72 -12.75 -0.20
N ASN A 465 -16.48 -13.29 1.01
CA ASN A 465 -15.33 -14.16 1.25
C ASN A 465 -15.70 -15.62 0.96
N LYS A 466 -14.76 -16.38 0.39
CA LYS A 466 -15.01 -17.71 -0.14
C LYS A 466 -14.10 -18.77 0.46
N ALA A 467 -14.68 -19.85 0.95
CA ALA A 467 -13.97 -21.08 1.31
C ALA A 467 -14.39 -22.26 0.43
N ALA A 468 -13.45 -23.17 0.16
CA ALA A 468 -13.79 -24.43 -0.50
C ALA A 468 -14.40 -25.46 0.48
N ASN A 469 -13.94 -25.51 1.73
CA ASN A 469 -14.32 -26.61 2.63
C ASN A 469 -15.32 -26.21 3.71
N SER A 470 -15.15 -25.04 4.33
CA SER A 470 -15.92 -24.69 5.54
C SER A 470 -15.87 -23.19 5.84
N GLY A 471 -17.00 -22.50 5.74
CA GLY A 471 -17.28 -21.14 6.24
C GLY A 471 -16.31 -20.00 5.88
N ALA A 472 -16.75 -18.74 5.95
CA ALA A 472 -15.81 -17.61 5.97
C ALA A 472 -15.01 -17.52 7.28
N ILE A 473 -15.64 -17.85 8.40
CA ILE A 473 -15.05 -17.85 9.75
C ILE A 473 -15.07 -19.28 10.31
N ARG A 474 -13.88 -19.78 10.64
CA ARG A 474 -13.69 -21.04 11.35
C ARG A 474 -13.08 -20.82 12.72
N LEU A 475 -13.80 -21.26 13.76
CA LEU A 475 -13.32 -21.24 15.14
C LEU A 475 -13.12 -22.68 15.66
N THR A 476 -12.04 -22.90 16.41
CA THR A 476 -11.77 -24.18 17.10
C THR A 476 -11.24 -23.98 18.53
N ASP A 477 -11.29 -25.05 19.32
CA ASP A 477 -10.57 -25.20 20.60
C ASP A 477 -10.80 -24.04 21.60
N HIS A 478 -12.05 -23.87 22.05
CA HIS A 478 -12.43 -22.94 23.13
C HIS A 478 -12.23 -21.46 22.80
N THR A 479 -12.28 -21.12 21.52
CA THR A 479 -12.23 -19.73 21.05
C THR A 479 -13.54 -19.02 21.37
N SER A 480 -13.46 -17.71 21.64
CA SER A 480 -14.62 -16.85 21.90
C SER A 480 -14.73 -15.75 20.86
N MET A 481 -15.96 -15.47 20.42
CA MET A 481 -16.26 -14.36 19.52
C MET A 481 -17.40 -13.51 20.10
N THR A 482 -17.23 -12.20 20.08
CA THR A 482 -18.28 -11.22 20.40
C THR A 482 -18.52 -10.33 19.18
N ILE A 483 -19.77 -10.19 18.76
CA ILE A 483 -20.21 -9.27 17.71
C ILE A 483 -21.08 -8.19 18.37
N ASN A 484 -20.66 -6.94 18.31
CA ASN A 484 -21.35 -5.79 18.85
C ASN A 484 -21.29 -4.62 17.85
N GLY A 485 -21.91 -4.82 16.69
CA GLY A 485 -21.89 -3.92 15.54
C GLY A 485 -21.33 -4.60 14.28
N GLY A 486 -21.17 -3.82 13.22
CA GLY A 486 -20.70 -4.29 11.92
C GLY A 486 -21.73 -5.08 11.10
N LYS A 487 -21.30 -5.51 9.91
CA LYS A 487 -22.09 -6.25 8.93
C LYS A 487 -21.34 -7.48 8.43
N ILE A 488 -22.02 -8.62 8.36
CA ILE A 488 -21.48 -9.88 7.84
C ILE A 488 -22.49 -10.44 6.85
N TYR A 489 -22.15 -10.54 5.56
CA TYR A 489 -23.10 -10.93 4.53
C TYR A 489 -22.43 -11.53 3.28
N ASN A 490 -23.15 -12.31 2.48
CA ASN A 490 -22.67 -12.88 1.20
C ASN A 490 -21.38 -13.72 1.30
N ASN A 491 -21.08 -14.31 2.44
CA ASN A 491 -19.92 -15.17 2.59
C ASN A 491 -20.26 -16.61 2.21
N THR A 492 -19.40 -17.24 1.39
CA THR A 492 -19.75 -18.51 0.75
C THR A 492 -18.80 -19.66 1.08
N GLN A 493 -19.38 -20.86 1.18
CA GLN A 493 -18.70 -22.15 1.14
C GLN A 493 -19.22 -22.93 -0.07
N ASN A 494 -18.34 -23.34 -0.99
CA ASN A 494 -18.75 -24.08 -2.20
C ASN A 494 -19.91 -23.46 -3.01
N GLY A 495 -20.09 -22.13 -2.93
CA GLY A 495 -21.17 -21.42 -3.61
C GLY A 495 -22.50 -21.38 -2.85
N GLU A 496 -22.56 -21.94 -1.65
CA GLU A 496 -23.68 -21.80 -0.70
C GLU A 496 -23.32 -20.78 0.38
N SER A 497 -24.29 -20.04 0.93
CA SER A 497 -24.02 -19.14 2.07
C SER A 497 -23.57 -19.98 3.27
N ASN A 498 -22.45 -19.60 3.89
CA ASN A 498 -22.00 -20.12 5.17
C ASN A 498 -20.94 -19.20 5.74
N ALA A 499 -21.31 -18.31 6.66
CA ALA A 499 -20.34 -17.44 7.31
C ALA A 499 -19.59 -18.17 8.43
N PHE A 500 -20.22 -19.10 9.17
CA PHE A 500 -19.65 -19.62 10.42
C PHE A 500 -19.59 -21.14 10.46
N ASN A 501 -18.40 -21.66 10.77
CA ASN A 501 -18.23 -23.04 11.17
C ASN A 501 -17.42 -23.15 12.47
N THR A 502 -18.01 -23.65 13.54
CA THR A 502 -17.37 -23.67 14.87
C THR A 502 -17.40 -25.04 15.52
N TRP A 503 -16.30 -25.39 16.21
CA TRP A 503 -16.20 -26.57 17.07
C TRP A 503 -15.63 -26.25 18.46
N ASN A 504 -16.44 -26.46 19.50
CA ASN A 504 -16.17 -26.19 20.92
C ASN A 504 -15.85 -24.70 21.22
N ASN A 505 -16.70 -23.77 20.80
CA ASN A 505 -16.49 -22.32 20.95
C ASN A 505 -17.69 -21.61 21.56
N SER A 506 -17.48 -20.36 21.98
CA SER A 506 -18.52 -19.43 22.41
C SER A 506 -18.68 -18.31 21.39
N ILE A 507 -19.92 -18.04 20.95
CA ILE A 507 -20.25 -16.85 20.15
C ILE A 507 -21.31 -16.06 20.90
N THR A 508 -21.09 -14.76 21.05
CA THR A 508 -22.03 -13.78 21.58
C THR A 508 -22.31 -12.73 20.51
N ILE A 509 -23.58 -12.53 20.15
CA ILE A 509 -23.99 -11.47 19.22
C ILE A 509 -24.84 -10.47 20.00
N GLU A 510 -24.29 -9.32 20.37
CA GLU A 510 -24.98 -8.28 21.14
C GLU A 510 -25.77 -7.32 20.24
N SER A 511 -25.19 -6.94 19.09
CA SER A 511 -25.77 -6.08 18.04
C SER A 511 -25.04 -6.25 16.70
N GLY A 512 -25.60 -5.74 15.60
CA GLY A 512 -25.03 -5.85 14.24
C GLY A 512 -25.99 -6.51 13.23
N GLU A 513 -25.55 -6.61 11.97
CA GLU A 513 -26.27 -7.27 10.88
C GLU A 513 -25.51 -8.52 10.43
N VAL A 514 -26.17 -9.69 10.47
CA VAL A 514 -25.61 -10.93 9.93
C VAL A 514 -26.60 -11.57 8.97
N ASP A 515 -26.31 -11.48 7.67
CA ASP A 515 -27.08 -12.00 6.54
C ASP A 515 -26.28 -13.14 5.86
N ASP A 516 -26.03 -14.19 6.64
CA ASP A 516 -25.33 -15.40 6.20
C ASP A 516 -25.73 -16.61 7.07
N ASP A 517 -25.63 -17.82 6.50
CA ASP A 517 -25.92 -19.05 7.23
C ASP A 517 -24.86 -19.39 8.29
N PHE A 518 -25.30 -20.00 9.39
CA PHE A 518 -24.45 -20.54 10.44
C PHE A 518 -24.50 -22.08 10.45
N SER A 519 -23.33 -22.71 10.39
CA SER A 519 -23.17 -24.15 10.64
C SER A 519 -22.45 -24.39 11.97
N TYR A 520 -23.19 -24.74 13.03
CA TYR A 520 -22.65 -24.95 14.37
C TYR A 520 -22.53 -26.45 14.69
N ALA A 521 -21.33 -26.95 15.05
CA ALA A 521 -21.12 -28.36 15.39
C ALA A 521 -20.37 -28.52 16.73
N GLY A 522 -21.05 -29.04 17.75
CA GLY A 522 -20.53 -29.39 19.09
C GLY A 522 -19.85 -28.24 19.85
N GLY A 523 -20.51 -27.59 20.83
CA GLY A 523 -19.82 -26.58 21.64
C GLY A 523 -20.58 -25.90 22.79
N LEU A 524 -19.80 -25.15 23.59
CA LEU A 524 -20.08 -24.59 24.93
C LEU A 524 -21.20 -23.53 24.99
N GLY A 525 -21.63 -22.99 23.85
CA GLY A 525 -22.89 -22.27 23.72
C GLY A 525 -22.88 -21.12 22.71
N LEU A 526 -24.09 -20.74 22.27
CA LEU A 526 -24.37 -19.59 21.41
C LEU A 526 -25.29 -18.65 22.18
N THR A 527 -24.92 -17.38 22.30
CA THR A 527 -25.75 -16.34 22.96
C THR A 527 -26.12 -15.26 21.95
N ILE A 528 -27.42 -15.04 21.76
CA ILE A 528 -27.95 -14.03 20.83
C ILE A 528 -28.70 -12.95 21.62
N GLY A 529 -28.23 -11.71 21.48
CA GLY A 529 -28.74 -10.46 22.03
C GLY A 529 -29.67 -9.71 21.05
N LYS A 530 -29.53 -8.38 20.95
CA LYS A 530 -30.35 -7.52 20.06
C LYS A 530 -29.70 -7.40 18.68
N ALA A 531 -29.76 -8.46 17.88
CA ALA A 531 -29.16 -8.50 16.53
C ALA A 531 -30.22 -8.75 15.45
N ASP A 532 -29.99 -8.20 14.25
CA ASP A 532 -30.76 -8.54 13.05
C ASP A 532 -30.01 -9.66 12.34
N ILE A 533 -30.60 -10.86 12.33
CA ILE A 533 -30.01 -12.07 11.76
C ILE A 533 -30.98 -12.56 10.69
N ASP A 534 -30.58 -12.51 9.43
CA ASP A 534 -31.34 -13.06 8.30
C ASP A 534 -30.57 -14.27 7.73
N GLY A 535 -30.60 -15.40 8.45
CA GLY A 535 -29.81 -16.59 8.10
C GLY A 535 -30.29 -17.85 8.82
N VAL A 536 -29.92 -19.02 8.29
CA VAL A 536 -30.27 -20.32 8.90
C VAL A 536 -29.18 -20.75 9.89
N ILE A 537 -29.55 -21.00 11.15
CA ILE A 537 -28.64 -21.64 12.11
C ILE A 537 -28.91 -23.14 12.12
N SER A 538 -27.95 -23.89 11.59
CA SER A 538 -27.95 -25.35 11.57
C SER A 538 -27.10 -25.91 12.71
N TYR A 539 -27.70 -26.69 13.61
CA TYR A 539 -26.99 -27.37 14.71
C TYR A 539 -26.71 -28.83 14.37
N ASN A 540 -25.43 -29.23 14.45
CA ASN A 540 -25.00 -30.62 14.38
C ASN A 540 -24.66 -31.15 15.80
N LEU A 541 -25.50 -32.03 16.31
CA LEU A 541 -25.51 -32.52 17.69
C LEU A 541 -24.57 -33.72 17.85
N SER A 542 -23.27 -33.54 17.66
CA SER A 542 -22.29 -34.65 17.72
C SER A 542 -21.60 -34.83 19.08
N THR A 543 -21.76 -33.93 20.06
CA THR A 543 -21.11 -34.02 21.38
C THR A 543 -22.00 -33.58 22.55
N ASN A 544 -21.72 -34.14 23.73
CA ASN A 544 -22.40 -33.85 24.99
C ASN A 544 -22.25 -32.36 25.37
N HIS A 545 -23.38 -31.68 25.60
CA HIS A 545 -23.55 -30.27 26.04
C HIS A 545 -23.58 -29.21 24.91
N ASN A 546 -24.78 -28.92 24.37
CA ASN A 546 -25.03 -27.77 23.49
C ASN A 546 -26.09 -26.85 24.14
N THR A 547 -25.75 -25.60 24.46
CA THR A 547 -26.68 -24.65 25.10
C THR A 547 -26.82 -23.38 24.27
N ALA A 548 -28.04 -22.96 23.96
CA ALA A 548 -28.31 -21.71 23.24
C ALA A 548 -29.11 -20.75 24.14
N TYR A 549 -28.65 -19.50 24.26
CA TYR A 549 -29.31 -18.43 25.02
C TYR A 549 -29.89 -17.39 24.07
N LEU A 550 -31.20 -17.16 24.13
CA LEU A 550 -31.91 -16.14 23.33
C LEU A 550 -32.42 -15.03 24.25
N MET A 551 -32.04 -13.78 23.99
CA MET A 551 -32.54 -12.61 24.72
C MET A 551 -33.84 -12.04 24.10
N SER A 552 -34.51 -11.11 24.80
CA SER A 552 -35.94 -10.81 24.67
C SER A 552 -36.40 -10.09 23.38
N GLU A 553 -35.52 -9.72 22.45
CA GLU A 553 -35.83 -8.96 21.24
C GLU A 553 -34.94 -9.42 20.06
N PHE A 554 -35.50 -10.21 19.13
CA PHE A 554 -34.83 -10.67 17.90
C PHE A 554 -35.86 -10.77 16.74
N ASN A 555 -35.43 -10.55 15.50
CA ASN A 555 -36.23 -10.71 14.26
C ASN A 555 -35.55 -11.72 13.32
N GLY A 556 -36.32 -12.53 12.56
CA GLY A 556 -35.80 -13.22 11.36
C GLY A 556 -35.15 -14.61 11.50
N PHE A 557 -35.53 -15.48 12.45
CA PHE A 557 -34.75 -16.70 12.71
C PHE A 557 -35.34 -18.03 12.16
N LYS A 558 -34.52 -18.86 11.50
CA LYS A 558 -34.83 -20.25 11.12
C LYS A 558 -33.84 -21.24 11.77
N PHE A 559 -34.37 -22.23 12.52
CA PHE A 559 -33.58 -23.27 13.17
C PHE A 559 -33.73 -24.61 12.44
N VAL A 560 -32.62 -25.24 12.08
CA VAL A 560 -32.60 -26.58 11.46
C VAL A 560 -31.75 -27.52 12.31
N VAL A 561 -32.34 -28.63 12.76
CA VAL A 561 -31.61 -29.72 13.43
C VAL A 561 -31.51 -30.88 12.46
N ASN A 562 -30.29 -31.29 12.13
CA ASN A 562 -30.05 -32.38 11.18
C ASN A 562 -29.75 -33.68 11.95
N GLU A 563 -30.51 -34.75 11.71
CA GLU A 563 -30.40 -36.01 12.47
C GLU A 563 -29.73 -37.17 11.71
N SER A 564 -28.91 -37.91 12.45
CA SER A 564 -29.08 -39.37 12.58
C SER A 564 -28.82 -39.89 14.01
N SER A 565 -28.53 -39.00 14.98
CA SER A 565 -28.18 -39.36 16.37
C SER A 565 -28.28 -38.16 17.34
N ALA A 566 -29.26 -37.27 17.16
CA ALA A 566 -29.39 -36.10 18.02
C ALA A 566 -30.03 -36.48 19.37
N ASN A 567 -29.42 -36.03 20.48
CA ASN A 567 -30.00 -36.17 21.82
C ASN A 567 -30.62 -34.83 22.25
N PHE A 568 -31.90 -34.62 21.93
CA PHE A 568 -32.64 -33.39 22.25
C PHE A 568 -32.77 -33.09 23.75
N SER A 569 -32.57 -34.08 24.63
CA SER A 569 -32.59 -33.87 26.10
C SER A 569 -31.45 -32.98 26.60
N GLN A 570 -30.44 -32.73 25.77
CA GLN A 570 -29.27 -31.92 26.09
C GLN A 570 -29.33 -30.52 25.46
N PHE A 571 -30.41 -30.17 24.76
CA PHE A 571 -30.61 -28.85 24.14
C PHE A 571 -31.40 -27.93 25.09
N ASN A 572 -30.68 -27.07 25.83
CA ASN A 572 -31.31 -26.13 26.75
C ASN A 572 -31.52 -24.76 26.06
N PHE A 573 -32.76 -24.44 25.71
CA PHE A 573 -33.17 -23.04 25.52
C PHE A 573 -33.44 -22.46 26.90
N LYS A 574 -32.57 -21.55 27.35
CA LYS A 574 -32.82 -20.70 28.53
C LYS A 574 -33.08 -19.27 28.06
N PRO A 575 -34.32 -18.91 27.78
CA PRO A 575 -34.72 -17.53 27.59
C PRO A 575 -34.99 -16.88 28.96
N ALA A 576 -35.16 -15.57 28.90
CA ALA A 576 -35.99 -14.88 29.86
C ALA A 576 -37.51 -15.21 29.71
N THR A 577 -37.96 -16.25 28.96
CA THR A 577 -39.35 -16.77 28.85
C THR A 577 -39.57 -17.91 27.81
N GLY A 578 -39.38 -19.18 28.15
CA GLY A 578 -39.53 -20.33 27.21
C GLY A 578 -38.62 -21.53 27.54
N TYR A 579 -38.96 -22.70 27.01
CA TYR A 579 -38.20 -23.94 27.20
C TYR A 579 -38.41 -24.82 25.96
N VAL A 580 -37.48 -25.74 25.70
CA VAL A 580 -37.73 -26.91 24.86
C VAL A 580 -37.97 -28.11 25.76
N TYR A 581 -39.04 -28.85 25.46
CA TYR A 581 -39.34 -30.10 26.11
C TYR A 581 -39.66 -31.14 25.03
N THR A 582 -39.21 -32.37 25.28
CA THR A 582 -39.44 -33.54 24.44
C THR A 582 -40.56 -34.38 25.06
N GLU A 583 -41.65 -34.60 24.33
CA GLU A 583 -42.70 -35.54 24.73
C GLU A 583 -42.79 -36.64 23.65
N GLY A 584 -42.13 -37.77 23.89
CA GLY A 584 -41.98 -38.83 22.89
C GLY A 584 -40.97 -38.46 21.78
N ASP A 585 -41.22 -38.94 20.56
CA ASP A 585 -40.38 -38.69 19.37
C ASP A 585 -40.62 -37.30 18.72
N GLU A 586 -41.45 -36.43 19.34
CA GLU A 586 -41.69 -35.06 18.88
C GLU A 586 -40.96 -34.04 19.76
N ALA A 587 -40.12 -33.20 19.14
CA ALA A 587 -39.62 -31.97 19.76
C ALA A 587 -40.64 -30.84 19.52
N LYS A 588 -40.95 -30.01 20.53
CA LYS A 588 -41.80 -28.81 20.38
C LYS A 588 -41.06 -27.56 20.88
N LEU A 589 -41.02 -26.52 20.05
CA LEU A 589 -40.50 -25.21 20.42
C LEU A 589 -41.64 -24.33 20.95
N ILE A 590 -41.59 -23.95 22.23
CA ILE A 590 -42.59 -23.06 22.85
C ILE A 590 -41.97 -21.69 23.07
N CYS A 591 -42.36 -20.71 22.25
CA CYS A 591 -42.06 -19.30 22.46
C CYS A 591 -43.09 -18.72 23.46
N MET A 592 -42.65 -18.23 24.63
CA MET A 592 -43.57 -17.56 25.58
C MET A 592 -43.64 -16.05 25.37
N ASN A 593 -43.06 -15.51 24.28
CA ASN A 593 -43.24 -14.11 23.92
C ASN A 593 -44.64 -13.91 23.34
N SER A 594 -45.45 -13.06 23.98
CA SER A 594 -46.87 -12.88 23.65
C SER A 594 -47.14 -12.39 22.22
N GLY A 595 -46.14 -11.83 21.53
CA GLY A 595 -46.20 -11.29 20.17
C GLY A 595 -45.87 -12.25 19.03
N TYR A 596 -45.51 -13.51 19.30
CA TYR A 596 -45.18 -14.49 18.26
C TYR A 596 -45.87 -15.85 18.52
N GLU A 597 -46.18 -16.59 17.47
CA GLU A 597 -46.65 -17.98 17.48
C GLU A 597 -45.61 -18.89 16.80
N THR A 598 -45.36 -20.08 17.35
CA THR A 598 -44.52 -21.12 16.73
C THR A 598 -45.38 -22.09 15.93
N TYR A 599 -44.93 -22.50 14.75
CA TYR A 599 -45.56 -23.56 13.96
C TYR A 599 -44.54 -24.45 13.26
N TRP A 600 -44.92 -25.70 13.01
CA TRP A 600 -44.15 -26.66 12.20
C TRP A 600 -44.49 -26.45 10.72
N ASP A 601 -43.48 -26.11 9.91
CA ASP A 601 -43.63 -26.10 8.46
C ASP A 601 -43.22 -27.45 7.88
N ALA A 602 -44.22 -28.26 7.54
CA ALA A 602 -44.03 -29.58 6.96
C ALA A 602 -43.40 -29.55 5.57
N SER A 603 -43.46 -28.43 4.84
CA SER A 603 -42.83 -28.31 3.51
C SER A 603 -41.32 -28.15 3.59
N THR A 604 -40.81 -27.64 4.71
CA THR A 604 -39.38 -27.41 4.93
C THR A 604 -38.82 -28.20 6.11
N GLU A 605 -39.64 -29.05 6.74
CA GLU A 605 -39.29 -29.83 7.93
C GLU A 605 -38.63 -28.99 9.04
N THR A 606 -39.18 -27.79 9.28
CA THR A 606 -38.60 -26.81 10.20
C THR A 606 -39.62 -26.21 11.16
N PHE A 607 -39.17 -25.85 12.37
CA PHE A 607 -39.91 -24.94 13.25
C PHE A 607 -39.77 -23.49 12.78
N ARG A 608 -40.90 -22.78 12.67
CA ARG A 608 -40.97 -21.37 12.28
C ARG A 608 -41.65 -20.53 13.36
N LEU A 609 -41.22 -19.26 13.45
CA LEU A 609 -41.85 -18.21 14.26
C LEU A 609 -42.65 -17.29 13.34
N LYS A 610 -43.87 -16.93 13.74
CA LYS A 610 -44.72 -15.96 13.04
C LYS A 610 -45.17 -14.91 14.05
N ALA A 611 -45.04 -13.63 13.71
CA ALA A 611 -45.62 -12.56 14.53
C ALA A 611 -47.14 -12.75 14.60
N LYS A 612 -47.73 -12.57 15.79
CA LYS A 612 -49.19 -12.60 15.95
C LYS A 612 -49.86 -11.41 15.27
#